data_AF-A0A8T4FP44-F1
#
_entry.id   AF-A0A8T4FP44-F1
#
_cell.length_a   1.000
_cell.length_b   1.000
_cell.length_c   1.000
_cell.angle_alpha   90.00
_cell.angle_beta   90.00
_cell.angle_gamma   90.00
#
_symmetry.space_group_name_H-M   'P 1'
#
loop_
_entity.id
_entity.type
_entity.pdbx_description
1 polymer ?
#
loop_
_entity_poly.entity_id
_entity_poly.type
_entity_poly.pdbx_seq_one_letter_code
_entity_poly.pdbx_strand_id
1 'polypeptide(L)'
;MTCGKCDQAAKDGYRYCPACGSPLRGCDLCGSYADQGYDFCGKCGKDLRQTRKDAQALDKAIFIAVPFVLAMLAIEAACMLIWFPETLDAAKGLALDMFVLLPSRIGLGTLTGAGLQAYWVLLVIVIIASGLAMLYQSRAIFDRRSPNYVESIGRTSLFWVSLMFTADMVVVLIIAAVEGSLGYTIAIPEGLPVDLSPESFLSYANAAVWEEVVSRIIPIGIPMAVVAALSNKRDWPRYLLGGTGITKAALIFMIASSVVFGLAHMDGWGAAKVIPMIFSGLVMSYLFVRFGAYASIMFHFLVDYTSILVAAVGTTIYGFILIACIIIGFISVLKLAKCLKDGFRRIHEIPTWVQDSMGSKRSWDSTADSKDLDSMM
;
A
#
# COMPACT_ATOMS: atom_id res chain seq x y z
N MET A 1 5.14 -32.72 21.75
CA MET A 1 5.94 -33.54 22.67
C MET A 1 7.29 -33.78 22.03
N THR A 2 8.35 -33.17 22.54
CA THR A 2 9.73 -33.37 22.05
C THR A 2 10.24 -34.70 22.59
N CYS A 3 10.49 -35.65 21.70
CA CYS A 3 11.21 -36.89 22.03
C CYS A 3 12.63 -36.53 22.49
N GLY A 4 13.08 -37.06 23.63
CA GLY A 4 14.42 -36.79 24.17
C GLY A 4 15.60 -37.25 23.28
N LYS A 5 15.31 -37.93 22.16
CA LYS A 5 16.31 -38.37 21.18
C LYS A 5 16.42 -37.47 19.95
N CYS A 6 15.58 -36.44 19.82
CA CYS A 6 15.62 -35.54 18.66
C CYS A 6 16.97 -34.81 18.54
N ASP A 7 17.53 -34.30 19.64
CA ASP A 7 18.81 -33.59 19.61
C ASP A 7 19.98 -34.49 19.22
N GLN A 8 19.96 -35.74 19.66
CA GLN A 8 20.98 -36.72 19.30
C GLN A 8 20.93 -37.00 17.79
N ALA A 9 19.73 -37.31 17.26
CA ALA A 9 19.55 -37.55 15.84
C ALA A 9 19.89 -36.31 14.99
N ALA A 10 19.67 -35.10 15.51
CA ALA A 10 20.03 -33.86 14.81
C ALA A 10 21.56 -33.67 14.74
N LYS A 11 22.27 -33.99 15.84
CA LYS A 11 23.73 -34.01 15.90
C LYS A 11 24.34 -35.08 14.98
N ASP A 12 23.68 -36.23 14.89
CA ASP A 12 24.10 -37.35 14.04
C ASP A 12 23.76 -37.13 12.55
N GLY A 13 23.23 -35.96 12.18
CA GLY A 13 23.00 -35.57 10.79
C GLY A 13 21.70 -36.10 10.17
N TYR A 14 20.84 -36.75 10.94
CA TYR A 14 19.54 -37.19 10.44
C TYR A 14 18.61 -36.01 10.14
N ARG A 15 17.80 -36.14 9.09
CA ARG A 15 16.75 -35.14 8.75
C ARG A 15 15.47 -35.31 9.57
N TYR A 16 15.25 -36.52 10.09
CA TYR A 16 14.11 -36.88 10.94
C TYR A 16 14.59 -37.70 12.11
N CYS A 17 13.92 -37.55 13.25
CA CYS A 17 14.19 -38.40 14.40
C CYS A 17 13.76 -39.83 14.06
N PRO A 18 14.67 -40.82 14.06
CA PRO A 18 14.31 -42.21 13.78
C PRO A 18 13.38 -42.79 14.86
N ALA A 19 13.31 -42.17 16.04
CA ALA A 19 12.46 -42.63 17.14
C ALA A 19 11.01 -42.13 17.06
N CYS A 20 10.77 -40.91 16.56
CA CYS A 20 9.44 -40.30 16.60
C CYS A 20 8.99 -39.67 15.27
N GLY A 21 9.82 -39.76 14.22
CA GLY A 21 9.53 -39.22 12.90
C GLY A 21 9.53 -37.68 12.81
N SER A 22 9.82 -36.97 13.90
CA SER A 22 9.79 -35.50 13.90
C SER A 22 10.95 -34.93 13.07
N PRO A 23 10.71 -33.92 12.22
CA PRO A 23 11.75 -33.29 11.42
C PRO A 23 12.75 -32.55 12.31
N LEU A 24 14.04 -32.73 12.04
CA LEU A 24 15.14 -32.24 12.89
C LEU A 24 15.80 -30.97 12.35
N ARG A 25 15.54 -30.61 11.09
CA ARG A 25 15.93 -29.34 10.47
C ARG A 25 14.74 -28.73 9.75
N GLY A 26 14.64 -27.40 9.77
CA GLY A 26 13.72 -26.70 8.88
C GLY A 26 14.10 -27.01 7.44
N CYS A 27 13.17 -27.51 6.64
CA CYS A 27 13.41 -27.68 5.21
C CYS A 27 12.86 -26.48 4.43
N ASP A 28 13.78 -25.93 3.65
CA ASP A 28 13.67 -24.78 2.77
C ASP A 28 12.62 -24.95 1.67
N LEU A 29 12.27 -26.19 1.30
CA LEU A 29 11.26 -26.46 0.28
C LEU A 29 9.85 -26.65 0.83
N CYS A 30 9.67 -26.85 2.15
CA CYS A 30 8.34 -27.15 2.68
C CYS A 30 7.34 -25.98 2.41
N GLY A 31 7.81 -24.74 2.19
CA GLY A 31 6.99 -23.63 1.70
C GLY A 31 6.47 -23.87 0.28
N SER A 32 7.36 -24.05 -0.70
CA SER A 32 6.97 -24.30 -2.10
C SER A 32 5.99 -25.46 -2.29
N TYR A 33 6.14 -26.55 -1.52
CA TYR A 33 5.19 -27.67 -1.56
C TYR A 33 3.84 -27.30 -0.94
N ALA A 34 3.82 -26.44 0.08
CA ALA A 34 2.58 -25.99 0.70
C ALA A 34 1.80 -25.08 -0.24
N ASP A 35 2.52 -24.21 -0.95
CA ASP A 35 1.98 -23.27 -1.93
C ASP A 35 1.40 -24.01 -3.14
N GLN A 36 2.07 -25.07 -3.61
CA GLN A 36 1.57 -25.98 -4.65
C GLN A 36 0.41 -26.90 -4.20
N GLY A 37 -0.09 -26.75 -2.96
CA GLY A 37 -1.25 -27.48 -2.47
C GLY A 37 -0.99 -28.91 -2.01
N TYR A 38 0.27 -29.34 -1.87
CA TYR A 38 0.59 -30.67 -1.32
C TYR A 38 0.34 -30.72 0.19
N ASP A 39 -0.21 -31.83 0.66
CA ASP A 39 -0.46 -32.05 2.10
C ASP A 39 0.83 -32.39 2.86
N PHE A 40 1.85 -32.87 2.15
CA PHE A 40 3.16 -33.20 2.71
C PHE A 40 4.24 -32.65 1.79
N CYS A 41 5.35 -32.19 2.38
CA CYS A 41 6.50 -31.77 1.59
C CYS A 41 7.21 -32.98 0.98
N GLY A 42 7.39 -33.00 -0.34
CA GLY A 42 8.07 -34.11 -1.05
C GLY A 42 9.53 -34.29 -0.64
N LYS A 43 10.21 -33.27 -0.09
CA LYS A 43 11.59 -33.37 0.42
C LYS A 43 11.66 -33.72 1.91
N CYS A 44 10.78 -33.14 2.72
CA CYS A 44 10.88 -33.11 4.18
C CYS A 44 9.75 -33.81 4.91
N GLY A 45 8.78 -34.42 4.20
CA GLY A 45 7.71 -35.24 4.80
C GLY A 45 6.81 -34.50 5.80
N LYS A 46 7.09 -33.22 6.06
CA LYS A 46 6.37 -32.38 7.00
C LYS A 46 4.94 -32.26 6.52
N ASP A 47 4.00 -32.47 7.44
CA ASP A 47 2.60 -32.17 7.24
C ASP A 47 2.41 -30.67 7.06
N LEU A 48 1.94 -30.28 5.87
CA LEU A 48 1.75 -28.89 5.47
C LEU A 48 0.31 -28.42 5.68
N ARG A 49 -0.60 -29.33 6.06
CA ARG A 49 -2.02 -28.99 6.29
C ARG A 49 -2.17 -27.94 7.39
N GLN A 50 -1.37 -28.05 8.46
CA GLN A 50 -1.39 -27.06 9.54
C GLN A 50 -0.82 -25.72 9.09
N THR A 51 0.30 -25.72 8.36
CA THR A 51 0.89 -24.48 7.82
C THR A 51 -0.07 -23.76 6.86
N ARG A 52 -0.82 -24.52 6.04
CA ARG A 52 -1.87 -23.97 5.17
C ARG A 52 -3.04 -23.41 5.97
N LYS A 53 -3.48 -24.09 7.03
CA LYS A 53 -4.54 -23.60 7.94
C LYS A 53 -4.14 -22.29 8.60
N ASP A 54 -2.90 -22.18 9.09
CA ASP A 54 -2.41 -20.96 9.75
C ASP A 54 -2.32 -19.79 8.77
N ALA A 55 -1.82 -20.04 7.54
CA ALA A 55 -1.80 -19.03 6.48
C ALA A 55 -3.21 -18.58 6.08
N GLN A 56 -4.14 -19.52 5.92
CA GLN A 56 -5.55 -19.21 5.64
C GLN A 56 -6.22 -18.45 6.79
N ALA A 57 -5.88 -18.72 8.04
CA ALA A 57 -6.40 -17.98 9.19
C ALA A 57 -5.91 -16.52 9.18
N LEU A 58 -4.64 -16.30 8.87
CA LEU A 58 -4.05 -14.97 8.72
C LEU A 58 -4.73 -14.20 7.57
N ASP A 59 -4.90 -14.84 6.41
CA ASP A 59 -5.60 -14.24 5.27
C ASP A 59 -7.06 -13.92 5.60
N LYS A 60 -7.73 -14.80 6.34
CA LYS A 60 -9.12 -14.58 6.79
C LYS A 60 -9.26 -13.41 7.74
N ALA A 61 -8.31 -13.23 8.67
CA ALA A 61 -8.33 -12.09 9.58
C ALA A 61 -8.16 -10.76 8.83
N ILE A 62 -7.35 -10.74 7.76
CA ILE A 62 -7.13 -9.54 6.94
C ILE A 62 -8.35 -9.20 6.08
N PHE A 63 -9.23 -10.15 5.77
CA PHE A 63 -10.50 -9.81 5.11
C PHE A 63 -11.40 -8.89 5.93
N ILE A 64 -11.16 -8.75 7.25
CA ILE A 64 -11.85 -7.76 8.08
C ILE A 64 -11.38 -6.34 7.75
N ALA A 65 -10.14 -6.17 7.27
CA ALA A 65 -9.60 -4.86 6.88
C ALA A 65 -10.36 -4.26 5.69
N VAL A 66 -10.78 -5.08 4.73
CA VAL A 66 -11.46 -4.62 3.51
C VAL A 66 -12.78 -3.88 3.78
N PRO A 67 -13.79 -4.45 4.46
CA PRO A 67 -15.03 -3.73 4.75
C PRO A 67 -14.79 -2.54 5.68
N PHE A 68 -13.81 -2.64 6.59
CA PHE A 68 -13.45 -1.54 7.50
C PHE A 68 -12.90 -0.33 6.74
N VAL A 69 -11.89 -0.54 5.89
CA VAL A 69 -11.30 0.53 5.06
C VAL A 69 -12.30 1.06 4.04
N LEU A 70 -13.14 0.19 3.46
CA LEU A 70 -14.20 0.63 2.57
C LEU A 70 -15.21 1.55 3.28
N ALA A 71 -15.55 1.26 4.55
CA ALA A 71 -16.42 2.12 5.34
C ALA A 71 -15.76 3.47 5.65
N MET A 72 -14.47 3.50 6.01
CA MET A 72 -13.73 4.75 6.20
C MET A 72 -13.72 5.61 4.94
N LEU A 73 -13.32 5.03 3.81
CA LEU A 73 -13.33 5.72 2.52
C LEU A 73 -14.71 6.27 2.14
N ALA A 74 -15.78 5.51 2.42
CA ALA A 74 -17.14 5.95 2.15
C ALA A 74 -17.54 7.15 3.03
N ILE A 75 -17.14 7.16 4.31
CA ILE A 75 -17.39 8.27 5.23
C ILE A 75 -16.60 9.51 4.80
N GLU A 76 -15.31 9.36 4.50
CA GLU A 76 -14.44 10.46 4.07
C GLU A 76 -14.92 11.08 2.76
N ALA A 77 -15.28 10.24 1.78
CA ALA A 77 -15.87 10.71 0.53
C ALA A 77 -17.22 11.41 0.76
N ALA A 78 -18.06 10.91 1.66
CA ALA A 78 -19.31 11.58 2.03
C ALA A 78 -19.06 12.94 2.67
N CYS A 79 -18.11 13.05 3.61
CA CYS A 79 -17.72 14.33 4.21
C CYS A 79 -17.25 15.33 3.14
N MET A 80 -16.37 14.91 2.23
CA MET A 80 -15.90 15.76 1.12
C MET A 80 -17.05 16.24 0.23
N LEU A 81 -18.01 15.37 -0.10
CA LEU A 81 -19.16 15.71 -0.94
C LEU A 81 -20.17 16.61 -0.23
N ILE A 82 -20.37 16.43 1.07
CA ILE A 82 -21.25 17.29 1.89
C ILE A 82 -20.69 18.71 1.94
N TRP A 83 -19.39 18.86 2.15
CA TRP A 83 -18.69 20.16 2.24
C TRP A 83 -18.29 20.74 0.88
N PHE A 84 -18.68 20.10 -0.22
CA PHE A 84 -18.30 20.53 -1.55
C PHE A 84 -18.76 21.97 -1.88
N PRO A 85 -20.02 22.37 -1.62
CA PRO A 85 -20.49 23.72 -1.93
C PRO A 85 -19.77 24.82 -1.15
N GLU A 86 -19.59 24.61 0.16
CA GLU A 86 -18.92 25.55 1.06
C GLU A 86 -17.43 25.68 0.68
N THR A 87 -16.77 24.55 0.39
CA THR A 87 -15.37 24.54 -0.06
C THR A 87 -15.20 25.22 -1.41
N LEU A 88 -16.14 25.00 -2.33
CA LEU A 88 -16.13 25.65 -3.63
C LEU A 88 -16.30 27.17 -3.52
N ASP A 89 -17.16 27.66 -2.63
CA ASP A 89 -17.35 29.09 -2.43
C ASP A 89 -16.14 29.74 -1.73
N ALA A 90 -15.65 29.12 -0.66
CA ALA A 90 -14.49 29.58 0.09
C ALA A 90 -13.22 29.64 -0.78
N ALA A 91 -13.05 28.70 -1.71
CA ALA A 91 -11.91 28.66 -2.64
C ALA A 91 -11.72 29.96 -3.44
N LYS A 92 -12.73 30.83 -3.58
CA LYS A 92 -12.58 32.17 -4.18
C LYS A 92 -11.64 33.08 -3.41
N GLY A 93 -11.65 32.99 -2.07
CA GLY A 93 -10.87 33.82 -1.16
C GLY A 93 -9.57 33.18 -0.68
N LEU A 94 -9.36 31.90 -1.01
CA LEU A 94 -8.18 31.15 -0.59
C LEU A 94 -7.04 31.24 -1.60
N ALA A 95 -5.86 30.87 -1.12
CA ALA A 95 -4.63 30.75 -1.88
C ALA A 95 -4.03 29.37 -1.63
N LEU A 96 -3.65 28.68 -2.69
CA LEU A 96 -3.04 27.35 -2.61
C LEU A 96 -1.69 27.35 -3.35
N ASP A 97 -0.62 27.09 -2.60
CA ASP A 97 0.72 27.01 -3.16
C ASP A 97 0.95 25.69 -3.88
N MET A 98 1.32 25.80 -5.15
CA MET A 98 1.71 24.68 -6.01
C MET A 98 3.22 24.52 -5.93
N PHE A 99 3.69 23.28 -5.84
CA PHE A 99 5.11 22.98 -5.71
C PHE A 99 5.51 21.72 -6.46
N VAL A 100 6.81 21.54 -6.68
CA VAL A 100 7.42 20.27 -7.10
C VAL A 100 8.41 19.79 -6.04
N LEU A 101 8.68 18.49 -5.99
CA LEU A 101 9.61 17.89 -5.04
C LEU A 101 11.00 17.71 -5.67
N LEU A 102 12.00 18.40 -5.13
CA LEU A 102 13.40 18.29 -5.53
C LEU A 102 14.32 18.51 -4.33
N PRO A 103 14.82 17.43 -3.71
CA PRO A 103 14.53 16.96 -2.33
C PRO A 103 13.83 17.90 -1.31
N SER A 104 13.73 19.20 -1.55
CA SER A 104 12.89 20.14 -0.82
C SER A 104 11.65 20.51 -1.66
N ARG A 105 10.72 21.25 -1.06
CA ARG A 105 9.56 21.82 -1.78
C ARG A 105 10.00 23.05 -2.56
N ILE A 106 9.85 23.00 -3.88
CA ILE A 106 10.13 24.15 -4.76
C ILE A 106 8.78 24.71 -5.24
N GLY A 107 8.45 25.92 -4.79
CA GLY A 107 7.22 26.61 -5.20
C GLY A 107 7.22 26.94 -6.69
N LEU A 108 6.12 26.60 -7.36
CA LEU A 108 5.86 26.90 -8.77
C LEU A 108 4.97 28.15 -8.92
N GLY A 109 4.19 28.47 -7.89
CA GLY A 109 3.27 29.60 -7.86
C GLY A 109 2.05 29.30 -7.00
N THR A 110 1.12 30.24 -6.94
CA THR A 110 -0.07 30.16 -6.09
C THR A 110 -1.34 30.20 -6.95
N LEU A 111 -2.26 29.26 -6.72
CA LEU A 111 -3.59 29.27 -7.31
C LEU A 111 -4.56 30.05 -6.42
N THR A 112 -5.35 30.95 -7.02
CA THR A 112 -6.34 31.79 -6.31
C THR A 112 -7.62 31.95 -7.13
N GLY A 113 -8.68 32.45 -6.48
CA GLY A 113 -9.90 32.86 -7.14
C GLY A 113 -10.58 31.74 -7.95
N ALA A 114 -11.08 32.08 -9.15
CA ALA A 114 -11.76 31.13 -10.02
C ALA A 114 -10.88 29.95 -10.46
N GLY A 115 -9.55 30.15 -10.54
CA GLY A 115 -8.60 29.08 -10.86
C GLY A 115 -8.57 28.02 -9.75
N LEU A 116 -8.57 28.45 -8.49
CA LEU A 116 -8.61 27.55 -7.34
C LEU A 116 -9.97 26.82 -7.23
N GLN A 117 -11.08 27.48 -7.57
CA GLN A 117 -12.38 26.83 -7.64
C GLN A 117 -12.41 25.71 -8.69
N ALA A 118 -11.93 25.98 -9.91
CA ALA A 118 -11.85 24.98 -10.97
C ALA A 118 -10.94 23.82 -10.56
N TYR A 119 -9.86 24.12 -9.85
CA TYR A 119 -8.94 23.12 -9.31
C TYR A 119 -9.60 22.25 -8.23
N TRP A 120 -10.36 22.84 -7.29
CA TRP A 120 -11.15 22.08 -6.32
C TRP A 120 -12.10 21.07 -6.99
N VAL A 121 -12.81 21.49 -8.04
CA VAL A 121 -13.68 20.59 -8.82
C VAL A 121 -12.87 19.44 -9.44
N LEU A 122 -11.70 19.74 -9.98
CA LEU A 122 -10.81 18.72 -10.55
C LEU A 122 -10.34 17.70 -9.49
N LEU A 123 -9.92 18.17 -8.30
CA LEU A 123 -9.49 17.31 -7.21
C LEU A 123 -10.58 16.30 -6.83
N VAL A 124 -11.80 16.79 -6.63
CA VAL A 124 -12.96 15.96 -6.29
C VAL A 124 -13.25 14.94 -7.40
N ILE A 125 -13.22 15.35 -8.67
CA ILE A 125 -13.42 14.43 -9.80
C ILE A 125 -12.35 13.33 -9.81
N VAL A 126 -11.08 13.68 -9.61
CA VAL A 126 -9.97 12.72 -9.62
C VAL A 126 -10.07 11.72 -8.46
N ILE A 127 -10.41 12.18 -7.26
CA ILE A 127 -10.61 11.31 -6.10
C ILE A 127 -11.78 10.35 -6.34
N ILE A 128 -12.93 10.85 -6.79
CA ILE A 128 -14.10 10.01 -7.08
C ILE A 128 -13.81 9.02 -8.21
N ALA A 129 -13.17 9.45 -9.29
CA ALA A 129 -12.77 8.57 -10.38
C ALA A 129 -11.80 7.49 -9.90
N SER A 130 -10.88 7.83 -9.00
CA SER A 130 -9.92 6.88 -8.42
C SER A 130 -10.62 5.84 -7.53
N GLY A 131 -11.59 6.26 -6.72
CA GLY A 131 -12.43 5.37 -5.92
C GLY A 131 -13.26 4.42 -6.79
N LEU A 132 -13.91 4.94 -7.83
CA LEU A 132 -14.67 4.13 -8.78
C LEU A 132 -13.78 3.14 -9.55
N ALA A 133 -12.59 3.57 -9.99
CA ALA A 133 -11.62 2.69 -10.63
C ALA A 133 -11.17 1.57 -9.67
N MET A 134 -10.92 1.89 -8.40
CA MET A 134 -10.56 0.90 -7.39
C MET A 134 -11.67 -0.12 -7.17
N LEU A 135 -12.92 0.32 -7.05
CA LEU A 135 -14.08 -0.57 -6.89
C LEU A 135 -14.29 -1.46 -8.13
N TYR A 136 -14.15 -0.88 -9.33
CA TYR A 136 -14.27 -1.62 -10.58
C TYR A 136 -13.21 -2.72 -10.71
N GLN A 137 -11.95 -2.39 -10.41
CA GLN A 137 -10.84 -3.36 -10.45
C GLN A 137 -10.91 -4.39 -9.32
N SER A 138 -11.63 -4.07 -8.24
CA SER A 138 -11.82 -4.95 -7.10
C SER A 138 -13.16 -5.70 -7.12
N ARG A 139 -13.85 -5.75 -8.26
CA ARG A 139 -15.17 -6.39 -8.39
C ARG A 139 -15.22 -7.86 -7.97
N ALA A 140 -14.08 -8.56 -8.04
CA ALA A 140 -13.95 -9.95 -7.59
C ALA A 140 -14.28 -10.13 -6.10
N ILE A 141 -14.11 -9.08 -5.28
CA ILE A 141 -14.50 -9.08 -3.85
C ILE A 141 -16.01 -9.29 -3.68
N PHE A 142 -16.82 -8.87 -4.65
CA PHE A 142 -18.27 -8.99 -4.58
C PHE A 142 -18.80 -10.33 -5.10
N ASP A 143 -17.96 -11.13 -5.76
CA ASP A 143 -18.34 -12.46 -6.27
C ASP A 143 -17.94 -13.59 -5.31
N ARG A 144 -18.70 -13.74 -4.23
CA ARG A 144 -18.49 -14.78 -3.20
C ARG A 144 -18.67 -16.22 -3.73
N ARG A 145 -19.15 -16.40 -4.96
CA ARG A 145 -19.43 -17.73 -5.54
C ARG A 145 -18.21 -18.31 -6.27
N SER A 146 -17.16 -17.52 -6.45
CA SER A 146 -15.94 -17.99 -7.12
C SER A 146 -15.23 -19.09 -6.31
N PRO A 147 -14.86 -20.23 -6.92
CA PRO A 147 -14.12 -21.30 -6.24
C PRO A 147 -12.74 -20.84 -5.74
N ASN A 148 -12.17 -19.80 -6.36
CA ASN A 148 -10.88 -19.20 -5.99
C ASN A 148 -11.05 -17.83 -5.30
N TYR A 149 -12.18 -17.61 -4.60
CA TYR A 149 -12.53 -16.31 -4.02
C TYR A 149 -11.41 -15.66 -3.20
N VAL A 150 -10.81 -16.40 -2.25
CA VAL A 150 -9.74 -15.88 -1.36
C VAL A 150 -8.53 -15.40 -2.17
N GLU A 151 -8.09 -16.19 -3.14
CA GLU A 151 -6.95 -15.87 -4.00
C GLU A 151 -7.26 -14.66 -4.90
N SER A 152 -8.46 -14.63 -5.48
CA SER A 152 -8.89 -13.55 -6.36
C SER A 152 -8.91 -12.20 -5.65
N ILE A 153 -9.32 -12.15 -4.37
CA ILE A 153 -9.29 -10.93 -3.57
C ILE A 153 -7.87 -10.48 -3.28
N GLY A 154 -6.98 -11.41 -2.95
CA GLY A 154 -5.56 -11.12 -2.68
C GLY A 154 -4.83 -10.43 -3.84
N ARG A 155 -5.42 -10.40 -5.04
CA ARG A 155 -4.90 -9.74 -6.24
C ARG A 155 -5.50 -8.35 -6.48
N THR A 156 -6.52 -7.94 -5.73
CA THR A 156 -7.25 -6.67 -5.96
C THR A 156 -6.57 -5.47 -5.29
N SER A 157 -6.71 -4.29 -5.88
CA SER A 157 -6.17 -3.06 -5.29
C SER A 157 -6.81 -2.71 -3.95
N LEU A 158 -8.12 -2.92 -3.77
CA LEU A 158 -8.79 -2.61 -2.49
C LEU A 158 -8.24 -3.47 -1.35
N PHE A 159 -7.94 -4.75 -1.60
CA PHE A 159 -7.29 -5.61 -0.62
C PHE A 159 -5.93 -5.05 -0.19
N TRP A 160 -5.08 -4.68 -1.15
CA TRP A 160 -3.74 -4.17 -0.85
C TRP A 160 -3.76 -2.78 -0.22
N VAL A 161 -4.65 -1.88 -0.63
CA VAL A 161 -4.86 -0.59 0.05
C VAL A 161 -5.27 -0.85 1.51
N SER A 162 -6.19 -1.78 1.76
CA SER A 162 -6.65 -2.08 3.12
C SER A 162 -5.55 -2.70 4.00
N LEU A 163 -4.81 -3.67 3.43
CA LEU A 163 -3.68 -4.32 4.09
C LEU A 163 -2.59 -3.29 4.42
N MET A 164 -2.21 -2.47 3.44
CA MET A 164 -1.15 -1.49 3.58
C MET A 164 -1.55 -0.36 4.53
N PHE A 165 -2.78 0.14 4.48
CA PHE A 165 -3.23 1.23 5.34
C PHE A 165 -3.19 0.82 6.81
N THR A 166 -3.78 -0.32 7.14
CA THR A 166 -3.77 -0.81 8.52
C THR A 166 -2.35 -1.10 9.02
N ALA A 167 -1.47 -1.64 8.17
CA ALA A 167 -0.07 -1.84 8.52
C ALA A 167 0.69 -0.52 8.70
N ASP A 168 0.47 0.46 7.82
CA ASP A 168 1.09 1.78 7.85
C ASP A 168 0.75 2.53 9.13
N MET A 169 -0.52 2.52 9.54
CA MET A 169 -0.94 3.10 10.83
C MET A 169 -0.15 2.52 12.01
N VAL A 170 0.05 1.20 12.06
CA VAL A 170 0.82 0.56 13.12
C VAL A 170 2.31 0.95 13.06
N VAL A 171 2.90 0.91 11.87
CA VAL A 171 4.33 1.22 11.70
C VAL A 171 4.61 2.68 12.03
N VAL A 172 3.79 3.61 11.54
CA VAL A 172 3.90 5.05 11.84
C VAL A 172 3.76 5.30 13.33
N LEU A 173 2.81 4.65 14.02
CA LEU A 173 2.67 4.76 15.47
C LEU A 173 3.89 4.22 16.23
N ILE A 174 4.46 3.10 15.79
CA ILE A 174 5.68 2.55 16.38
C ILE A 174 6.85 3.52 16.19
N ILE A 175 7.02 4.07 14.99
CA ILE A 175 8.09 5.04 14.70
C ILE A 175 7.90 6.29 15.58
N ALA A 176 6.69 6.85 15.63
CA ALA A 176 6.39 8.01 16.46
C ALA A 176 6.62 7.75 17.95
N ALA A 177 6.30 6.55 18.46
CA ALA A 177 6.57 6.18 19.84
C ALA A 177 8.08 6.05 20.14
N VAL A 178 8.86 5.49 19.20
CA VAL A 178 10.31 5.41 19.31
C VAL A 178 10.93 6.80 19.30
N GLU A 179 10.54 7.66 18.35
CA GLU A 179 11.02 9.04 18.25
C GLU A 179 10.66 9.86 19.50
N GLY A 180 9.43 9.71 20.01
CA GLY A 180 9.00 10.29 21.27
C GLY A 180 9.84 9.85 22.46
N SER A 181 10.23 8.57 22.52
CA SER A 181 11.14 8.06 23.57
C SER A 181 12.55 8.63 23.49
N LEU A 182 12.96 9.12 22.31
CA LEU A 182 14.23 9.78 22.05
C LEU A 182 14.15 11.30 22.22
N GLY A 183 12.98 11.84 22.60
CA GLY A 183 12.76 13.28 22.81
C GLY A 183 12.40 14.06 21.55
N TYR A 184 12.16 13.39 20.42
CA TYR A 184 11.66 14.02 19.21
C TYR A 184 10.14 14.15 19.26
N THR A 185 9.60 15.26 18.76
CA THR A 185 8.16 15.47 18.62
C THR A 185 7.83 15.82 17.18
N ILE A 186 6.68 15.37 16.70
CA ILE A 186 6.17 15.76 15.38
C ILE A 186 5.66 17.20 15.51
N ALA A 187 6.25 18.13 14.77
CA ALA A 187 5.75 19.49 14.70
C ALA A 187 4.48 19.51 13.85
N ILE A 188 3.46 20.21 14.32
CA ILE A 188 2.29 20.54 13.49
C ILE A 188 2.65 21.84 12.77
N PRO A 189 2.65 21.88 11.42
CA PRO A 189 2.96 23.10 10.69
C PRO A 189 2.04 24.24 11.11
N GLU A 190 2.61 25.44 11.29
CA GLU A 190 1.81 26.63 11.59
C GLU A 190 0.80 26.89 10.48
N GLY A 191 -0.46 27.13 10.86
CA GLY A 191 -1.53 27.41 9.91
C GLY A 191 -2.10 26.18 9.19
N LEU A 192 -1.69 24.95 9.53
CA LEU A 192 -2.35 23.75 9.01
C LEU A 192 -3.77 23.65 9.58
N PRO A 193 -4.83 23.67 8.73
CA PRO A 193 -6.20 23.53 9.19
C PRO A 193 -6.45 22.06 9.60
N VAL A 194 -6.91 21.87 10.84
CA VAL A 194 -7.17 20.54 11.45
C VAL A 194 -8.62 20.37 11.90
N ASP A 195 -9.47 21.34 11.56
CA ASP A 195 -10.89 21.39 11.87
C ASP A 195 -11.76 21.05 10.64
N LEU A 196 -13.08 21.03 10.85
CA LEU A 196 -14.05 20.93 9.75
C LEU A 196 -14.19 22.31 9.10
N SER A 197 -13.24 22.65 8.24
CA SER A 197 -13.20 23.92 7.52
C SER A 197 -12.97 23.69 6.03
N PRO A 198 -13.46 24.59 5.15
CA PRO A 198 -13.16 24.57 3.73
C PRO A 198 -11.68 24.40 3.39
N GLU A 199 -10.82 25.07 4.17
CA GLU A 199 -9.37 25.03 4.05
C GLU A 199 -8.82 23.62 4.28
N SER A 200 -9.30 22.91 5.32
CA SER A 200 -8.95 21.50 5.56
C SER A 200 -9.34 20.62 4.39
N PHE A 201 -10.57 20.71 3.90
CA PHE A 201 -11.05 19.89 2.78
C PHE A 201 -10.24 20.13 1.52
N LEU A 202 -9.95 21.39 1.19
CA LEU A 202 -9.12 21.73 0.03
C LEU A 202 -7.68 21.24 0.19
N SER A 203 -7.07 21.46 1.37
CA SER A 203 -5.67 21.11 1.63
C SER A 203 -5.44 19.61 1.56
N TYR A 204 -6.27 18.80 2.22
CA TYR A 204 -6.13 17.34 2.23
C TYR A 204 -6.47 16.72 0.87
N ALA A 205 -7.45 17.26 0.12
CA ALA A 205 -7.70 16.79 -1.25
C ALA A 205 -6.54 17.11 -2.18
N ASN A 206 -5.95 18.30 -2.03
CA ASN A 206 -4.78 18.68 -2.80
C ASN A 206 -3.60 17.77 -2.48
N ALA A 207 -3.33 17.50 -1.19
CA ALA A 207 -2.28 16.57 -0.80
C ALA A 207 -2.49 15.18 -1.43
N ALA A 208 -3.69 14.61 -1.30
CA ALA A 208 -4.04 13.30 -1.83
C ALA A 208 -3.88 13.15 -3.36
N VAL A 209 -3.96 14.24 -4.14
CA VAL A 209 -3.88 14.20 -5.61
C VAL A 209 -2.57 14.81 -6.12
N TRP A 210 -2.27 16.05 -5.75
CA TRP A 210 -1.10 16.77 -6.25
C TRP A 210 0.20 16.14 -5.79
N GLU A 211 0.28 15.73 -4.52
CA GLU A 211 1.51 15.08 -4.05
C GLU A 211 1.75 13.76 -4.77
N GLU A 212 0.71 13.02 -5.16
CA GLU A 212 0.86 11.84 -6.00
C GLU A 212 1.42 12.17 -7.39
N VAL A 213 1.00 13.29 -7.97
CA VAL A 213 1.59 13.78 -9.23
C VAL A 213 3.09 14.04 -9.03
N VAL A 214 3.46 14.84 -8.04
CA VAL A 214 4.84 15.32 -7.90
C VAL A 214 5.80 14.31 -7.26
N SER A 215 5.28 13.29 -6.58
CA SER A 215 6.10 12.27 -5.94
C SER A 215 5.98 10.88 -6.57
N ARG A 216 4.99 10.59 -7.43
CA ARG A 216 4.86 9.28 -8.09
C ARG A 216 4.90 9.44 -9.60
N ILE A 217 4.01 10.24 -10.18
CA ILE A 217 3.96 10.42 -11.64
C ILE A 217 5.28 11.01 -12.15
N ILE A 218 5.76 12.10 -11.54
CA ILE A 218 6.98 12.76 -12.00
C ILE A 218 8.25 11.93 -11.75
N PRO A 219 8.57 11.44 -10.53
CA PRO A 219 9.84 10.77 -10.28
C PRO A 219 9.84 9.26 -10.55
N ILE A 220 8.68 8.63 -10.76
CA ILE A 220 8.57 7.20 -11.10
C ILE A 220 7.97 7.03 -12.50
N GLY A 221 6.77 7.57 -12.71
CA GLY A 221 6.00 7.36 -13.94
C GLY A 221 6.70 7.90 -15.19
N ILE A 222 7.17 9.15 -15.18
CA ILE A 222 7.87 9.78 -16.31
C ILE A 222 9.18 9.05 -16.64
N PRO A 223 10.10 8.79 -15.68
CA PRO A 223 11.31 8.03 -15.96
C PRO A 223 11.02 6.64 -16.53
N MET A 224 10.04 5.91 -15.97
CA MET A 224 9.67 4.60 -16.48
C MET A 224 9.06 4.67 -17.89
N ALA A 225 8.23 5.68 -18.17
CA ALA A 225 7.67 5.96 -19.49
C ALA A 225 8.77 6.28 -20.51
N VAL A 226 9.78 7.07 -20.12
CA VAL A 226 10.95 7.36 -20.97
C VAL A 226 11.75 6.10 -21.25
N VAL A 227 12.06 5.28 -20.23
CA VAL A 227 12.77 4.01 -20.42
C VAL A 227 11.98 3.08 -21.35
N ALA A 228 10.66 3.00 -21.19
CA ALA A 228 9.79 2.19 -22.05
C ALA A 228 9.75 2.69 -23.50
N ALA A 229 9.68 4.01 -23.69
CA ALA A 229 9.70 4.63 -25.02
C ALA A 229 11.05 4.41 -25.72
N LEU A 230 12.17 4.60 -25.01
CA LEU A 230 13.52 4.32 -25.52
C LEU A 230 13.74 2.82 -25.80
N SER A 231 13.01 1.95 -25.10
CA SER A 231 12.98 0.50 -25.35
C SER A 231 11.98 0.08 -26.43
N ASN A 232 11.43 1.04 -27.17
CA ASN A 232 10.47 0.85 -28.27
C ASN A 232 9.19 0.09 -27.85
N LYS A 233 8.74 0.25 -26.60
CA LYS A 233 7.46 -0.31 -26.13
C LYS A 233 6.30 0.57 -26.55
N ARG A 234 5.28 -0.02 -27.19
CA ARG A 234 4.10 0.72 -27.68
C ARG A 234 3.20 1.25 -26.57
N ASP A 235 3.25 0.64 -25.39
CA ASP A 235 2.42 0.97 -24.24
C ASP A 235 3.16 1.84 -23.20
N TRP A 236 4.25 2.50 -23.61
CA TRP A 236 5.00 3.43 -22.77
C TRP A 236 4.11 4.47 -22.02
N PRO A 237 2.98 4.99 -22.56
CA PRO A 237 2.18 5.97 -21.84
C PRO A 237 1.53 5.40 -20.58
N ARG A 238 1.36 4.08 -20.49
CA ARG A 238 0.77 3.43 -19.29
C ARG A 238 1.64 3.63 -18.05
N TYR A 239 2.95 3.70 -18.22
CA TYR A 239 3.89 3.91 -17.12
C TYR A 239 3.67 5.24 -16.40
N LEU A 240 3.10 6.26 -17.07
CA LEU A 240 2.75 7.54 -16.43
C LEU A 240 1.72 7.37 -15.31
N LEU A 241 0.81 6.40 -15.44
CA LEU A 241 -0.26 6.14 -14.47
C LEU A 241 0.03 4.91 -13.59
N GLY A 242 1.21 4.28 -13.72
CA GLY A 242 1.59 3.10 -12.96
C GLY A 242 0.84 1.82 -13.37
N GLY A 243 0.79 0.83 -12.47
CA GLY A 243 0.14 -0.46 -12.71
C GLY A 243 0.86 -1.37 -13.71
N THR A 244 2.16 -1.14 -13.92
CA THR A 244 2.98 -1.87 -14.91
C THR A 244 3.80 -3.00 -14.30
N GLY A 245 3.68 -3.22 -12.99
CA GLY A 245 4.42 -4.26 -12.26
C GLY A 245 5.79 -3.80 -11.79
N ILE A 246 6.37 -4.57 -10.87
CA ILE A 246 7.64 -4.26 -10.21
C ILE A 246 8.81 -4.75 -11.05
N THR A 247 9.75 -3.84 -11.33
CA THR A 247 11.02 -4.11 -11.99
C THR A 247 12.17 -3.55 -11.17
N LYS A 248 13.43 -3.92 -11.44
CA LYS A 248 14.59 -3.36 -10.71
C LYS A 248 14.68 -1.85 -10.90
N ALA A 249 14.41 -1.35 -12.11
CA ALA A 249 14.32 0.09 -12.39
C ALA A 249 13.21 0.76 -11.56
N ALA A 250 12.00 0.18 -11.54
CA ALA A 250 10.90 0.71 -10.74
C ALA A 250 11.26 0.74 -9.25
N LEU A 251 11.91 -0.30 -8.71
CA LEU A 251 12.34 -0.35 -7.31
C LEU A 251 13.31 0.79 -6.95
N ILE A 252 14.25 1.12 -7.82
CA ILE A 252 15.18 2.24 -7.62
C ILE A 252 14.39 3.57 -7.54
N PHE A 253 13.49 3.81 -8.50
CA PHE A 253 12.67 5.02 -8.50
C PHE A 253 11.73 5.09 -7.30
N MET A 254 11.15 3.97 -6.86
CA MET A 254 10.32 3.89 -5.65
C MET A 254 11.11 4.32 -4.41
N ILE A 255 12.32 3.78 -4.22
CA ILE A 255 13.16 4.13 -3.06
C ILE A 255 13.56 5.61 -3.12
N ALA A 256 14.04 6.08 -4.28
CA ALA A 256 14.45 7.47 -4.46
C ALA A 256 13.30 8.45 -4.24
N SER A 257 12.13 8.18 -4.83
CA SER A 257 10.90 8.96 -4.63
C SER A 257 10.50 9.00 -3.14
N SER A 258 10.52 7.86 -2.46
CA SER A 258 10.12 7.78 -1.05
C SER A 258 11.05 8.58 -0.12
N VAL A 259 12.35 8.56 -0.40
CA VAL A 259 13.33 9.39 0.32
C VAL A 259 13.09 10.87 0.08
N VAL A 260 12.91 11.28 -1.18
CA VAL A 260 12.60 12.67 -1.54
C VAL A 260 11.29 13.13 -0.88
N PHE A 261 10.26 12.28 -0.88
CA PHE A 261 8.98 12.55 -0.26
C PHE A 261 9.13 12.78 1.25
N GLY A 262 9.86 11.93 1.96
CA GLY A 262 10.09 12.10 3.39
C GLY A 262 10.94 13.32 3.74
N LEU A 263 11.97 13.63 2.94
CA LEU A 263 12.79 14.83 3.14
C LEU A 263 12.00 16.12 2.88
N ALA A 264 11.11 16.13 1.89
CA ALA A 264 10.26 17.29 1.60
C ALA A 264 9.27 17.61 2.74
N HIS A 265 8.94 16.63 3.57
CA HIS A 265 8.12 16.82 4.77
C HIS A 265 8.88 17.42 5.95
N MET A 266 10.21 17.47 5.89
CA MET A 266 11.01 18.12 6.93
C MET A 266 10.65 19.61 7.04
N ASP A 267 10.37 20.25 5.91
CA ASP A 267 9.86 21.61 5.85
C ASP A 267 8.44 21.64 6.44
N GLY A 268 8.26 22.27 7.60
CA GLY A 268 6.97 22.43 8.27
C GLY A 268 6.67 21.38 9.35
N TRP A 269 6.97 20.10 9.13
CA TRP A 269 6.68 19.04 10.10
C TRP A 269 7.87 18.62 10.97
N GLY A 270 9.08 19.07 10.63
CA GLY A 270 10.30 18.77 11.36
C GLY A 270 10.86 17.36 11.10
N ALA A 271 12.03 17.09 11.69
CA ALA A 271 12.80 15.88 11.43
C ALA A 271 12.09 14.57 11.82
N ALA A 272 11.27 14.60 12.88
CA ALA A 272 10.52 13.43 13.35
C ALA A 272 9.54 12.90 12.30
N LYS A 273 9.06 13.74 11.37
CA LYS A 273 8.13 13.26 10.34
C LYS A 273 8.83 12.59 9.16
N VAL A 274 10.15 12.74 9.03
CA VAL A 274 10.90 12.24 7.86
C VAL A 274 10.81 10.71 7.75
N ILE A 275 11.16 9.97 8.82
CA ILE A 275 11.20 8.50 8.77
C ILE A 275 9.80 7.90 8.52
N PRO A 276 8.73 8.32 9.24
CA PRO A 276 7.37 7.91 8.92
C PRO A 276 7.00 8.16 7.45
N MET A 277 7.32 9.34 6.91
CA MET A 277 6.95 9.69 5.54
C MET A 277 7.76 8.94 4.48
N ILE A 278 9.02 8.57 4.75
CA ILE A 278 9.75 7.64 3.87
C ILE A 278 9.02 6.29 3.80
N PHE A 279 8.55 5.79 4.94
CA PHE A 279 7.83 4.51 5.00
C PHE A 279 6.50 4.58 4.24
N SER A 280 5.63 5.56 4.55
CA SER A 280 4.36 5.74 3.83
C SER A 280 4.58 6.06 2.35
N GLY A 281 5.66 6.79 2.04
CA GLY A 281 6.11 7.05 0.67
C GLY A 281 6.41 5.79 -0.11
N LEU A 282 7.03 4.79 0.53
CA LEU A 282 7.33 3.49 -0.08
C LEU A 282 6.06 2.67 -0.29
N VAL A 283 5.13 2.71 0.66
CA VAL A 283 3.81 2.07 0.53
C VAL A 283 3.06 2.61 -0.68
N MET A 284 2.94 3.94 -0.79
CA MET A 284 2.29 4.60 -1.93
C MET A 284 3.01 4.31 -3.25
N SER A 285 4.35 4.36 -3.27
CA SER A 285 5.14 4.02 -4.45
C SER A 285 4.89 2.58 -4.92
N TYR A 286 4.76 1.63 -3.98
CA TYR A 286 4.40 0.25 -4.29
C TYR A 286 3.00 0.14 -4.88
N LEU A 287 2.00 0.84 -4.31
CA LEU A 287 0.63 0.86 -4.83
C LEU A 287 0.57 1.48 -6.23
N PHE A 288 1.31 2.55 -6.47
CA PHE A 288 1.46 3.18 -7.79
C PHE A 288 2.02 2.19 -8.82
N VAL A 289 3.16 1.56 -8.53
CA VAL A 289 3.81 0.63 -9.49
C VAL A 289 2.97 -0.63 -9.71
N ARG A 290 2.34 -1.18 -8.67
CA ARG A 290 1.59 -2.44 -8.73
C ARG A 290 0.19 -2.29 -9.30
N PHE A 291 -0.53 -1.23 -8.94
CA PHE A 291 -1.95 -1.05 -9.30
C PHE A 291 -2.17 0.20 -10.15
N GLY A 292 -1.51 1.29 -9.82
CA GLY A 292 -1.60 2.55 -10.55
C GLY A 292 -1.89 3.75 -9.65
N ALA A 293 -1.89 4.94 -10.26
CA ALA A 293 -2.10 6.22 -9.59
C ALA A 293 -3.39 6.23 -8.76
N TYR A 294 -4.47 5.64 -9.27
CA TYR A 294 -5.75 5.60 -8.56
C TYR A 294 -5.64 4.93 -7.18
N ALA A 295 -4.85 3.85 -7.04
CA ALA A 295 -4.71 3.14 -5.78
C ALA A 295 -3.86 3.92 -4.77
N SER A 296 -2.83 4.60 -5.28
CA SER A 296 -1.97 5.48 -4.48
C SER A 296 -2.73 6.71 -3.99
N ILE A 297 -3.49 7.37 -4.88
CA ILE A 297 -4.40 8.48 -4.54
C ILE A 297 -5.41 8.04 -3.48
N MET A 298 -6.04 6.87 -3.63
CA MET A 298 -7.01 6.43 -2.62
C MET A 298 -6.39 6.12 -1.27
N PHE A 299 -5.16 5.61 -1.25
CA PHE A 299 -4.42 5.41 -0.01
C PHE A 299 -4.07 6.75 0.63
N HIS A 300 -3.55 7.71 -0.13
CA HIS A 300 -3.18 9.03 0.38
C HIS A 300 -4.41 9.79 0.90
N PHE A 301 -5.50 9.78 0.13
CA PHE A 301 -6.80 10.31 0.55
C PHE A 301 -7.23 9.74 1.89
N LEU A 302 -7.16 8.42 2.07
CA LEU A 302 -7.52 7.74 3.32
C LEU A 302 -6.65 8.18 4.50
N VAL A 303 -5.34 8.31 4.30
CA VAL A 303 -4.42 8.75 5.37
C VAL A 303 -4.71 10.20 5.77
N ASP A 304 -4.85 11.09 4.81
CA ASP A 304 -4.98 12.53 5.08
C ASP A 304 -6.36 12.90 5.61
N TYR A 305 -7.42 12.33 5.02
CA TYR A 305 -8.78 12.56 5.48
C TYR A 305 -9.11 11.87 6.80
N THR A 306 -8.21 11.02 7.32
CA THR A 306 -8.33 10.55 8.69
C THR A 306 -8.35 11.74 9.67
N SER A 307 -7.63 12.84 9.39
CA SER A 307 -7.69 14.09 10.16
C SER A 307 -9.09 14.71 10.18
N ILE A 308 -9.74 14.76 9.01
CA ILE A 308 -11.15 15.20 8.87
C ILE A 308 -12.08 14.26 9.63
N LEU A 309 -11.84 12.95 9.53
CA LEU A 309 -12.64 11.94 10.21
C LEU A 309 -12.58 12.15 11.72
N VAL A 310 -11.40 12.40 12.30
CA VAL A 310 -11.24 12.72 13.73
C VAL A 310 -12.11 13.91 14.12
N ALA A 311 -12.07 15.00 13.33
CA ALA A 311 -12.86 16.19 13.58
C ALA A 311 -14.38 15.93 13.44
N ALA A 312 -14.79 15.08 12.50
CA ALA A 312 -16.18 14.76 12.22
C ALA A 312 -16.83 13.85 13.27
N VAL A 313 -16.15 12.80 13.71
CA VAL A 313 -16.72 11.79 14.64
C VAL A 313 -16.32 12.04 16.09
N GLY A 314 -15.37 12.93 16.33
CA GLY A 314 -14.82 13.21 17.65
C GLY A 314 -13.79 12.19 18.11
N THR A 315 -12.95 12.61 19.06
CA THR A 315 -11.76 11.86 19.52
C THR A 315 -12.09 10.50 20.13
N THR A 316 -13.23 10.36 20.83
CA THR A 316 -13.63 9.08 21.45
C THR A 316 -13.95 8.01 20.41
N ILE A 317 -14.79 8.34 19.41
CA ILE A 317 -15.17 7.38 18.36
C ILE A 317 -13.93 7.06 17.52
N TYR A 318 -13.15 8.08 17.17
CA TYR A 318 -11.89 7.89 16.46
C TYR A 318 -10.91 7.01 17.23
N GLY A 319 -10.84 7.13 18.56
CA GLY A 319 -10.03 6.25 19.40
C GLY A 319 -10.38 4.77 19.24
N PHE A 320 -11.68 4.44 19.15
CA PHE A 320 -12.11 3.07 18.87
C PHE A 320 -11.75 2.60 17.45
N ILE A 321 -11.89 3.48 16.45
CA ILE A 321 -11.47 3.22 15.08
C ILE A 321 -9.96 2.93 15.04
N LEU A 322 -9.14 3.74 15.73
CA LEU A 322 -7.71 3.58 15.81
C LEU A 322 -7.30 2.27 16.50
N ILE A 323 -7.97 1.89 17.59
CA ILE A 323 -7.74 0.58 18.24
C ILE A 323 -8.03 -0.56 17.27
N ALA A 324 -9.12 -0.49 16.51
CA ALA A 324 -9.43 -1.48 15.48
C ALA A 324 -8.36 -1.51 14.38
N CYS A 325 -7.92 -0.33 13.90
CA CYS A 325 -6.80 -0.21 12.96
C CYS A 325 -5.54 -0.88 13.49
N ILE A 326 -5.19 -0.69 14.77
CA ILE A 326 -3.98 -1.26 15.37
C ILE A 326 -4.06 -2.79 15.44
N ILE A 327 -5.20 -3.34 15.88
CA ILE A 327 -5.40 -4.79 15.98
C ILE A 327 -5.26 -5.45 14.60
N ILE A 328 -5.98 -4.91 13.61
CA ILE A 328 -5.92 -5.41 12.22
C ILE A 328 -4.51 -5.17 11.65
N GLY A 329 -3.95 -4.01 11.90
CA GLY A 329 -2.65 -3.57 11.41
C GLY A 329 -1.50 -4.45 11.87
N PHE A 330 -1.52 -4.93 13.12
CA PHE A 330 -0.49 -5.86 13.61
C PHE A 330 -0.48 -7.17 12.81
N ILE A 331 -1.67 -7.68 12.49
CA ILE A 331 -1.85 -8.87 11.63
C ILE A 331 -1.34 -8.56 10.20
N SER A 332 -1.68 -7.38 9.67
CA SER A 332 -1.19 -6.91 8.36
C SER A 332 0.34 -6.82 8.31
N VAL A 333 0.98 -6.26 9.35
CA VAL A 333 2.45 -6.15 9.45
C VAL A 333 3.11 -7.53 9.44
N LEU A 334 2.57 -8.52 10.16
CA LEU A 334 3.12 -9.87 10.14
C LEU A 334 3.04 -10.51 8.75
N LYS A 335 1.92 -10.31 8.04
CA LYS A 335 1.80 -10.77 6.65
C LYS A 335 2.81 -10.09 5.73
N LEU A 336 2.92 -8.76 5.83
CA LEU A 336 3.85 -7.99 5.01
C LEU A 336 5.30 -8.35 5.31
N ALA A 337 5.68 -8.59 6.56
CA ALA A 337 7.02 -9.04 6.94
C ALA A 337 7.37 -10.39 6.30
N LYS A 338 6.40 -11.33 6.23
CA LYS A 338 6.57 -12.59 5.50
C LYS A 338 6.75 -12.34 4.01
N CYS A 339 5.85 -11.57 3.39
CA CYS A 339 5.91 -11.25 1.96
C CYS A 339 7.22 -10.55 1.58
N LEU A 340 7.71 -9.64 2.43
CA LEU A 340 8.95 -8.91 2.24
C LEU A 340 10.16 -9.84 2.31
N LYS A 341 10.19 -10.75 3.30
CA LYS A 341 11.25 -11.75 3.44
C LYS A 341 11.35 -12.66 2.21
N ASP A 342 10.21 -13.10 1.69
CA ASP A 342 10.16 -13.96 0.52
C ASP A 342 10.51 -13.15 -0.74
N GLY A 343 10.05 -11.92 -0.88
CA GLY A 343 10.43 -11.00 -1.95
C GLY A 343 11.94 -10.70 -1.99
N PHE A 344 12.58 -10.51 -0.83
CA PHE A 344 14.03 -10.28 -0.77
C PHE A 344 14.85 -11.47 -1.30
N ARG A 345 14.41 -12.71 -1.03
CA ARG A 345 15.08 -13.91 -1.56
C ARG A 345 15.00 -13.98 -3.08
N ARG A 346 13.97 -13.38 -3.65
CA ARG A 346 13.59 -13.50 -5.05
C ARG A 346 13.84 -12.23 -5.85
N ILE A 347 14.51 -11.24 -5.25
CA ILE A 347 14.85 -9.97 -5.90
C ILE A 347 15.68 -10.15 -7.19
N HIS A 348 16.45 -11.24 -7.24
CA HIS A 348 17.27 -11.58 -8.40
C HIS A 348 16.42 -12.01 -9.62
N GLU A 349 15.21 -12.52 -9.39
CA GLU A 349 14.26 -13.01 -10.39
C GLU A 349 13.41 -11.88 -10.99
N ILE A 350 13.40 -10.69 -10.36
CA ILE A 350 12.65 -9.54 -10.84
C ILE A 350 13.24 -9.04 -12.18
N PRO A 351 12.42 -8.74 -13.20
CA PRO A 351 12.90 -8.18 -14.45
C PRO A 351 13.69 -6.89 -14.26
N THR A 352 14.78 -6.74 -15.02
CA THR A 352 15.69 -5.58 -14.84
C THR A 352 15.06 -4.26 -15.24
N TRP A 353 14.31 -4.24 -16.35
CA TRP A 353 13.93 -2.99 -17.02
C TRP A 353 12.41 -2.83 -17.15
N VAL A 354 11.89 -3.01 -18.37
CA VAL A 354 10.51 -2.77 -18.76
C VAL A 354 10.00 -4.12 -19.26
N GLN A 355 8.94 -4.61 -18.64
CA GLN A 355 8.33 -5.86 -19.07
C GLN A 355 7.70 -5.66 -20.45
N ASP A 356 7.81 -6.65 -21.34
CA ASP A 356 6.94 -6.68 -22.51
C ASP A 356 5.51 -6.66 -22.01
N SER A 357 4.73 -5.70 -22.49
CA SER A 357 3.30 -5.64 -22.23
C SER A 357 2.75 -7.02 -22.54
N MET A 358 2.32 -7.78 -21.52
CA MET A 358 1.53 -8.98 -21.78
C MET A 358 0.41 -8.53 -22.71
N GLY A 359 0.37 -9.13 -23.89
CA GLY A 359 -0.35 -8.61 -25.05
C GLY A 359 -1.76 -8.14 -24.70
N SER A 360 -2.18 -7.09 -25.37
CA SER A 360 -3.43 -6.32 -25.22
C SER A 360 -4.75 -7.11 -25.39
N LYS A 361 -4.92 -8.26 -24.75
CA LYS A 361 -6.19 -8.95 -24.64
C LYS A 361 -6.55 -9.14 -23.18
N ARG A 362 -7.70 -8.54 -22.84
CA ARG A 362 -8.55 -8.97 -21.75
C ARG A 362 -8.64 -10.50 -21.74
N SER A 363 -7.93 -11.13 -20.81
CA SER A 363 -8.37 -12.35 -20.15
C SER A 363 -7.73 -12.37 -18.76
N TRP A 364 -8.32 -11.59 -17.86
CA TRP A 364 -8.43 -11.98 -16.46
C TRP A 364 -9.48 -13.11 -16.30
N ASP A 365 -9.66 -13.94 -17.34
CA ASP A 365 -10.35 -15.22 -17.25
C ASP A 365 -9.31 -16.25 -16.84
N SER A 366 -9.40 -16.57 -15.55
CA SER A 366 -9.12 -17.87 -14.94
C SER A 366 -8.91 -19.01 -15.94
N THR A 367 -7.67 -19.50 -16.07
CA THR A 367 -7.30 -20.93 -16.16
C THR A 367 -5.85 -21.18 -16.61
N ALA A 368 -5.12 -20.19 -17.13
CA ALA A 368 -3.78 -20.45 -17.70
C ALA A 368 -2.57 -20.03 -16.86
N ASP A 369 -2.74 -19.27 -15.77
CA ASP A 369 -1.60 -18.61 -15.09
C ASP A 369 -1.47 -18.93 -13.59
N SER A 370 -1.97 -20.07 -13.14
CA SER A 370 -1.64 -20.55 -11.79
C SER A 370 -0.21 -21.08 -11.70
N LYS A 371 0.41 -21.49 -12.82
CA LYS A 371 1.76 -22.07 -12.80
C LYS A 371 2.88 -21.02 -12.76
N ASP A 372 2.68 -19.85 -13.37
CA ASP A 372 3.72 -18.81 -13.38
C ASP A 372 3.64 -17.89 -12.15
N LEU A 373 2.47 -17.76 -11.51
CA LEU A 373 2.32 -17.02 -10.25
C LEU A 373 2.69 -17.84 -9.00
N ASP A 374 2.54 -19.16 -9.02
CA ASP A 374 3.12 -20.05 -8.00
C ASP A 374 4.66 -20.05 -8.03
N SER A 375 5.23 -19.59 -9.15
CA SER A 375 6.65 -19.30 -9.25
C SER A 375 7.02 -17.88 -8.84
N MET A 376 6.07 -17.04 -8.37
CA MET A 376 6.21 -15.57 -8.08
C MET A 376 5.74 -15.09 -6.69
N MET A 377 5.21 -15.97 -5.84
CA MET A 377 5.11 -15.77 -4.38
C MET A 377 5.79 -16.92 -3.63
#